data_AF-A0A2T3KLY7-F1
#
_entry.id   AF-A0A2T3KLY7-F1
#
_cell.length_a   1.000
_cell.length_b   1.000
_cell.length_c   1.000
_cell.angle_alpha   90.00
_cell.angle_beta   90.00
_cell.angle_gamma   90.00
#
_symmetry.space_group_name_H-M   'P 1'
#
loop_
_entity.id
_entity.type
_entity.pdbx_description
1 polymer ?
#
loop_
_entity_poly.entity_id
_entity_poly.type
_entity_poly.pdbx_seq_one_letter_code
_entity_poly.pdbx_strand_id
1 'polypeptide(L)'
;MIPKNEFDRCVDNACKFKTVGAWKSSKSNEFYLAEKNGWIRAICSTYLEWTISDCIEEGCLFNTNKKWMRNSRASWLQALNSGWLGIVELERCRRDAKLYRTKKAWLKGNPDIYELATAKGVSDLCIEPDADQSQSGGVTFEACSRDSIKYIRVSDWEKYSPTMYDLAVAKGWWGSCITHMRDDRPWTLERCKSEAKIFKSKSAWKREKNRSYVEAERNGWLHECIRCQRLSK
;
A
#
# COMPACT_ATOMS: atom_id res chain seq x y z
N MET A 1 -27.80 0.76 51.94
CA MET A 1 -26.47 0.13 51.94
C MET A 1 -26.40 -0.82 50.77
N ILE A 2 -25.57 -0.53 49.77
CA ILE A 2 -25.36 -1.40 48.62
C ILE A 2 -24.51 -2.59 49.10
N PRO A 3 -24.87 -3.86 48.83
CA PRO A 3 -23.98 -4.97 49.10
C PRO A 3 -22.77 -4.88 48.15
N LYS A 4 -21.69 -4.23 48.62
CA LYS A 4 -20.43 -3.99 47.86
C LYS A 4 -19.97 -5.23 47.07
N ASN A 5 -20.06 -6.40 47.68
CA ASN A 5 -19.62 -7.67 47.11
C ASN A 5 -20.33 -8.04 45.79
N GLU A 6 -21.62 -7.71 45.62
CA GLU A 6 -22.34 -8.05 44.39
C GLU A 6 -22.06 -7.07 43.25
N PHE A 7 -21.85 -5.80 43.58
CA PHE A 7 -21.43 -4.78 42.61
C PHE A 7 -20.04 -5.11 42.05
N ASP A 8 -19.07 -5.38 42.92
CA ASP A 8 -17.70 -5.72 42.53
C ASP A 8 -17.66 -6.99 41.67
N ARG A 9 -18.45 -8.01 42.01
CA ARG A 9 -18.61 -9.23 41.19
C ARG A 9 -19.17 -8.92 39.79
N CYS A 10 -20.13 -8.00 39.69
CA CYS A 10 -20.66 -7.59 38.39
C CYS A 10 -19.61 -6.82 37.59
N VAL A 11 -18.77 -5.98 38.22
CA VAL A 11 -17.64 -5.30 37.56
C VAL A 11 -16.60 -6.30 37.03
N ASP A 12 -16.15 -7.24 37.85
CA ASP A 12 -15.18 -8.29 37.47
C ASP A 12 -15.71 -9.23 36.38
N ASN A 13 -17.02 -9.42 36.31
CA ASN A 13 -17.64 -10.18 35.25
C ASN A 13 -17.68 -9.37 33.96
N ALA A 14 -18.12 -8.12 34.04
CA ALA A 14 -18.34 -7.24 32.91
C ALA A 14 -17.02 -6.86 32.22
N CYS A 15 -15.91 -6.75 32.96
CA CYS A 15 -14.57 -6.45 32.42
C CYS A 15 -13.98 -7.53 31.50
N LYS A 16 -14.56 -8.73 31.50
CA LYS A 16 -14.16 -9.82 30.60
C LYS A 16 -14.71 -9.64 29.19
N PHE A 17 -15.57 -8.65 28.96
CA PHE A 17 -16.25 -8.42 27.70
C PHE A 17 -15.93 -7.03 27.14
N LYS A 18 -15.56 -6.98 25.86
CA LYS A 18 -15.22 -5.71 25.18
C LYS A 18 -16.41 -4.77 25.01
N THR A 19 -17.62 -5.28 24.94
CA THR A 19 -18.83 -4.48 24.76
C THR A 19 -19.94 -4.94 25.68
N VAL A 20 -20.85 -4.02 26.02
CA VAL A 20 -22.05 -4.29 26.82
C VAL A 20 -22.94 -5.34 26.13
N GLY A 21 -22.97 -5.34 24.79
CA GLY A 21 -23.68 -6.35 24.01
C GLY A 21 -23.08 -7.75 24.19
N ALA A 22 -21.75 -7.87 24.12
CA ALA A 22 -21.06 -9.14 24.38
C ALA A 22 -21.30 -9.62 25.81
N TRP A 23 -21.29 -8.70 26.78
CA TRP A 23 -21.60 -9.02 28.17
C TRP A 23 -23.03 -9.56 28.33
N LYS A 24 -24.03 -8.89 27.74
CA LYS A 24 -25.43 -9.33 27.76
C LYS A 24 -25.64 -10.69 27.12
N SER A 25 -25.00 -10.95 25.98
CA SER A 25 -25.15 -12.20 25.24
C SER A 25 -24.46 -13.39 25.91
N SER A 26 -23.34 -13.16 26.59
CA SER A 26 -22.57 -14.24 27.24
C SER A 26 -22.93 -14.48 28.71
N LYS A 27 -23.29 -13.42 29.45
CA LYS A 27 -23.59 -13.45 30.89
C LYS A 27 -24.84 -12.63 31.19
N SER A 28 -25.94 -13.10 30.63
CA SER A 28 -27.26 -12.49 30.73
C SER A 28 -27.75 -12.33 32.17
N ASN A 29 -27.51 -13.31 33.05
CA ASN A 29 -27.97 -13.25 34.44
C ASN A 29 -27.30 -12.11 35.23
N GLU A 30 -25.97 -11.99 35.13
CA GLU A 30 -25.18 -10.93 35.77
C GLU A 30 -25.47 -9.55 35.17
N PHE A 31 -25.74 -9.51 33.86
CA PHE A 31 -26.20 -8.30 33.18
C PHE A 31 -27.57 -7.83 33.69
N TYR A 32 -28.57 -8.71 33.75
CA TYR A 32 -29.90 -8.36 34.23
C TYR A 32 -29.91 -8.00 35.73
N LEU A 33 -29.02 -8.61 36.52
CA LEU A 33 -28.80 -8.21 37.91
C LEU A 33 -28.28 -6.76 38.01
N ALA A 34 -27.31 -6.40 37.17
CA ALA A 34 -26.79 -5.04 37.12
C ALA A 34 -27.81 -4.03 36.55
N GLU A 35 -28.65 -4.46 35.60
CA GLU A 35 -29.74 -3.65 35.03
C GLU A 35 -30.82 -3.35 36.06
N LYS A 36 -31.29 -4.38 36.77
CA LYS A 36 -32.30 -4.25 37.84
C LYS A 36 -31.86 -3.27 38.94
N ASN A 37 -30.57 -3.22 39.23
CA ASN A 37 -30.00 -2.35 40.25
C ASN A 37 -29.50 -0.99 39.71
N GLY A 38 -29.65 -0.72 38.41
CA GLY A 38 -29.19 0.53 37.79
C GLY A 38 -27.66 0.67 37.74
N TRP A 39 -26.91 -0.40 37.96
CA TRP A 39 -25.46 -0.40 38.04
C TRP A 39 -24.78 -0.39 36.67
N ILE A 40 -25.49 -0.69 35.58
CA ILE A 40 -24.90 -0.76 34.23
C ILE A 40 -24.05 0.46 33.92
N ARG A 41 -24.53 1.67 34.22
CA ARG A 41 -23.79 2.91 33.96
C ARG A 41 -22.54 3.03 34.82
N ALA A 42 -22.63 2.67 36.10
CA ALA A 42 -21.51 2.71 37.04
C ALA A 42 -20.46 1.65 36.70
N ILE A 43 -20.89 0.42 36.45
CA ILE A 43 -20.03 -0.71 36.07
C ILE A 43 -19.34 -0.39 34.73
N CYS A 44 -20.08 0.06 33.71
CA CYS A 44 -19.45 0.50 32.46
C CYS A 44 -18.47 1.67 32.68
N SER A 45 -18.73 2.59 33.61
CA SER A 45 -17.76 3.65 33.89
C SER A 45 -16.51 3.18 34.64
N THR A 46 -16.56 2.05 35.35
CA THR A 46 -15.44 1.56 36.20
C THR A 46 -14.47 0.64 35.49
N TYR A 47 -14.86 -0.05 34.40
CA TYR A 47 -13.93 -0.93 33.66
C TYR A 47 -13.96 -0.70 32.14
N LEU A 48 -14.99 -0.02 31.61
CA LEU A 48 -15.00 0.45 30.23
C LEU A 48 -14.30 1.82 30.21
N GLU A 49 -13.04 1.85 30.65
CA GLU A 49 -12.14 2.93 30.27
C GLU A 49 -11.90 2.78 28.78
N TRP A 50 -12.81 3.36 28.00
CA TRP A 50 -12.62 3.57 26.58
C TRP A 50 -11.28 4.24 26.39
N THR A 51 -10.34 3.52 25.79
CA THR A 51 -9.09 4.12 25.39
C THR A 51 -9.33 4.95 24.14
N ILE A 52 -8.41 5.88 23.85
CA ILE A 52 -8.48 6.64 22.61
C ILE A 52 -8.51 5.71 21.38
N SER A 53 -7.81 4.57 21.43
CA SER A 53 -7.79 3.56 20.38
C SER A 53 -9.15 2.92 20.15
N ASP A 54 -9.87 2.55 21.22
CA ASP A 54 -11.20 1.97 21.13
C ASP A 54 -12.21 2.97 20.55
N CYS A 55 -12.12 4.24 20.97
CA CYS A 55 -12.91 5.33 20.40
C CYS A 55 -12.62 5.55 18.91
N ILE A 56 -11.36 5.42 18.47
CA ILE A 56 -10.97 5.51 17.06
C ILE A 56 -11.56 4.34 16.27
N GLU A 57 -11.41 3.11 16.76
CA GLU A 57 -11.93 1.91 16.09
C GLU A 57 -13.44 2.00 15.86
N GLU A 58 -14.21 2.32 16.90
CA GLU A 58 -15.67 2.46 16.81
C GLU A 58 -16.09 3.70 16.01
N GLY A 59 -15.46 4.85 16.25
CA GLY A 59 -15.86 6.11 15.60
C GLY A 59 -15.58 6.14 14.10
N CYS A 60 -14.55 5.42 13.65
CA CYS A 60 -14.21 5.29 12.23
C CYS A 60 -15.18 4.40 11.43
N LEU A 61 -16.02 3.58 12.08
CA LEU A 61 -17.07 2.80 11.41
C LEU A 61 -18.18 3.68 10.82
N PHE A 62 -18.30 4.91 11.30
CA PHE A 62 -19.38 5.82 10.93
C PHE A 62 -18.85 7.03 10.18
N ASN A 63 -19.45 7.34 9.03
CA ASN A 63 -19.05 8.48 8.21
C ASN A 63 -19.35 9.87 8.82
N THR A 64 -20.23 9.93 9.83
CA THR A 64 -20.60 11.20 10.48
C THR A 64 -20.74 11.03 11.99
N ASN A 65 -20.47 12.10 12.75
CA ASN A 65 -20.62 12.11 14.20
C ASN A 65 -22.07 11.91 14.65
N LYS A 66 -23.05 12.34 13.83
CA LYS A 66 -24.47 12.09 14.09
C LYS A 66 -24.79 10.59 14.05
N LYS A 67 -24.25 9.86 13.05
CA LYS A 67 -24.39 8.40 12.99
C LYS A 67 -23.63 7.71 14.12
N TRP A 68 -22.43 8.18 14.44
CA TRP A 68 -21.64 7.66 15.57
C TRP A 68 -22.37 7.81 16.90
N MET A 69 -22.90 9.01 17.21
CA MET A 69 -23.66 9.27 18.44
C MET A 69 -24.91 8.39 18.56
N ARG A 70 -25.63 8.15 17.45
CA ARG A 70 -26.86 7.35 17.45
C ARG A 70 -26.59 5.85 17.65
N ASN A 71 -25.51 5.32 17.07
CA ASN A 71 -25.21 3.89 17.07
C ASN A 71 -24.25 3.46 18.19
N SER A 72 -23.30 4.32 18.58
CA SER A 72 -22.29 4.04 19.61
C SER A 72 -22.17 5.24 20.56
N ARG A 73 -23.25 5.51 21.29
CA ARG A 73 -23.38 6.69 22.18
C ARG A 73 -22.32 6.73 23.29
N ALA A 74 -21.93 5.57 23.82
CA ALA A 74 -20.95 5.48 24.91
C ALA A 74 -19.55 5.91 24.45
N SER A 75 -19.07 5.38 23.32
CA SER A 75 -17.77 5.75 22.74
C SER A 75 -17.73 7.21 22.28
N TRP A 76 -18.84 7.72 21.74
CA TRP A 76 -18.96 9.12 21.34
C TRP A 76 -18.91 10.07 22.55
N LEU A 77 -19.65 9.77 23.63
CA LEU A 77 -19.65 10.58 24.85
C LEU A 77 -18.29 10.59 25.53
N GLN A 78 -17.59 9.45 25.55
CA GLN A 78 -16.22 9.42 26.05
C GLN A 78 -15.31 10.32 25.23
N ALA A 79 -15.32 10.17 23.90
CA ALA A 79 -14.47 10.98 23.03
C ALA A 79 -14.78 12.48 23.14
N LEU A 80 -16.04 12.84 23.41
CA LEU A 80 -16.43 14.22 23.69
C LEU A 80 -15.86 14.70 25.03
N ASN A 81 -16.09 13.96 26.11
CA ASN A 81 -15.69 14.36 27.46
C ASN A 81 -14.16 14.41 27.63
N SER A 82 -13.44 13.54 26.93
CA SER A 82 -11.97 13.48 26.94
C SER A 82 -11.29 14.37 25.89
N GLY A 83 -12.06 15.08 25.05
CA GLY A 83 -11.51 15.93 23.99
C GLY A 83 -10.89 15.19 22.80
N TRP A 84 -11.12 13.89 22.66
CA TRP A 84 -10.57 13.05 21.58
C TRP A 84 -11.34 13.13 20.26
N LEU A 85 -12.45 13.86 20.24
CA LEU A 85 -13.35 13.92 19.09
C LEU A 85 -12.63 14.36 17.80
N GLY A 86 -11.73 15.35 17.90
CA GLY A 86 -10.92 15.80 16.76
C GLY A 86 -9.90 14.74 16.28
N ILE A 87 -9.38 13.90 17.18
CA ILE A 87 -8.42 12.84 16.86
C ILE A 87 -9.14 11.72 16.11
N VAL A 88 -10.31 11.30 16.59
CA VAL A 88 -11.14 10.29 15.94
C VAL A 88 -11.61 10.75 14.55
N GLU A 89 -12.00 12.02 14.42
CA GLU A 89 -12.35 12.63 13.13
C GLU A 89 -11.18 12.58 12.14
N LEU A 90 -9.97 12.95 12.60
CA LEU A 90 -8.76 12.93 11.78
C LEU A 90 -8.43 11.51 11.30
N GLU A 91 -8.45 10.54 12.21
CA GLU A 91 -8.18 9.14 11.87
C GLU A 91 -9.25 8.56 10.95
N ARG A 92 -10.51 8.95 11.11
CA ARG A 92 -11.58 8.59 10.17
C ARG A 92 -11.29 9.11 8.76
N CYS A 93 -10.91 10.39 8.64
CA CYS A 93 -10.53 10.97 7.34
C CYS A 93 -9.33 10.24 6.72
N ARG A 94 -8.31 9.92 7.52
CA ARG A 94 -7.12 9.17 7.08
C ARG A 94 -7.46 7.76 6.58
N ARG A 95 -8.27 7.02 7.33
CA ARG A 95 -8.65 5.64 6.97
C ARG A 95 -9.50 5.60 5.71
N ASP A 96 -10.47 6.51 5.60
CA ASP A 96 -11.37 6.55 4.44
C ASP A 96 -10.62 7.01 3.17
N ALA A 97 -9.76 8.03 3.27
CA ALA A 97 -8.98 8.50 2.13
C ALA A 97 -8.07 7.43 1.53
N LYS A 98 -7.52 6.51 2.34
CA LYS A 98 -6.71 5.37 1.87
C LYS A 98 -7.48 4.43 0.92
N LEU A 99 -8.81 4.45 0.96
CA LEU A 99 -9.64 3.66 0.04
C LEU A 99 -9.68 4.26 -1.37
N TYR A 100 -9.25 5.50 -1.54
CA TYR A 100 -9.39 6.26 -2.78
C TYR A 100 -8.04 6.79 -3.28
N ARG A 101 -7.83 6.68 -4.59
CA ARG A 101 -6.57 7.14 -5.22
C ARG A 101 -6.55 8.64 -5.55
N THR A 102 -7.70 9.27 -5.66
CA THR A 102 -7.81 10.68 -6.06
C THR A 102 -8.89 11.39 -5.25
N LYS A 103 -8.73 12.71 -5.06
CA LYS A 103 -9.75 13.55 -4.41
C LYS A 103 -11.12 13.43 -5.07
N LYS A 104 -11.15 13.34 -6.41
CA LYS A 104 -12.40 13.20 -7.17
C LYS A 104 -13.08 11.84 -6.93
N ALA A 105 -12.31 10.77 -6.83
CA ALA A 105 -12.83 9.44 -6.48
C ALA A 105 -13.33 9.41 -5.03
N TRP A 106 -12.60 10.06 -4.11
CA TRP A 106 -12.99 10.17 -2.71
C TRP A 106 -14.29 10.95 -2.53
N LEU A 107 -14.40 12.13 -3.14
CA LEU A 107 -15.62 12.95 -3.13
C LEU A 107 -16.85 12.18 -3.66
N LYS A 108 -16.67 11.37 -4.72
CA LYS A 108 -17.75 10.55 -5.29
C LYS A 108 -18.13 9.38 -4.40
N GLY A 109 -17.17 8.79 -3.70
CA GLY A 109 -17.39 7.62 -2.84
C GLY A 109 -17.97 7.96 -1.48
N ASN A 110 -17.41 8.96 -0.80
CA ASN A 110 -17.78 9.34 0.55
C ASN A 110 -17.73 10.87 0.75
N PRO A 111 -18.74 11.60 0.25
CA PRO A 111 -18.74 13.07 0.28
C PRO A 111 -18.71 13.63 1.71
N ASP A 112 -19.40 12.99 2.65
CA ASP A 112 -19.47 13.41 4.07
C ASP A 112 -18.06 13.51 4.71
N ILE A 113 -17.20 12.51 4.46
CA ILE A 113 -15.85 12.47 5.05
C ILE A 113 -14.90 13.40 4.29
N TYR A 114 -15.06 13.51 2.96
CA TYR A 114 -14.29 14.44 2.14
C TYR A 114 -14.55 15.90 2.53
N GLU A 115 -15.80 16.28 2.77
CA GLU A 115 -16.18 17.62 3.22
C GLU A 115 -15.60 17.92 4.62
N LEU A 116 -15.69 16.97 5.55
CA LEU A 116 -15.05 17.09 6.86
C LEU A 116 -13.54 17.28 6.75
N ALA A 117 -12.87 16.48 5.91
CA ALA A 117 -11.43 16.59 5.68
C ALA A 117 -11.04 17.95 5.08
N THR A 118 -11.86 18.47 4.17
CA THR A 118 -11.68 19.79 3.54
C THR A 118 -11.86 20.90 4.55
N ALA A 119 -12.90 20.84 5.39
CA ALA A 119 -13.16 21.82 6.45
C ALA A 119 -12.04 21.86 7.50
N LYS A 120 -11.35 20.74 7.73
CA LYS A 120 -10.21 20.64 8.66
C LYS A 120 -8.85 20.92 8.00
N GLY A 121 -8.80 21.12 6.68
CA GLY A 121 -7.56 21.32 5.94
C GLY A 121 -6.67 20.07 5.85
N VAL A 122 -7.23 18.88 6.00
CA VAL A 122 -6.47 17.60 6.00
C VAL A 122 -6.69 16.78 4.72
N SER A 123 -7.45 17.31 3.75
CA SER A 123 -7.76 16.62 2.50
C SER A 123 -6.51 16.34 1.63
N ASP A 124 -5.45 17.14 1.79
CA ASP A 124 -4.14 16.92 1.15
C ASP A 124 -3.25 15.91 1.89
N LEU A 125 -3.45 15.72 3.20
CA LEU A 125 -2.64 14.83 4.03
C LEU A 125 -3.11 13.37 4.01
N CYS A 126 -4.36 13.14 3.59
CA CYS A 126 -4.99 11.82 3.68
C CYS A 126 -4.89 11.01 2.37
N ILE A 127 -4.61 11.66 1.24
CA ILE A 127 -4.27 10.98 -0.01
C ILE A 127 -2.76 11.01 -0.09
N GLU A 128 -2.11 9.86 0.10
CA GLU A 128 -0.68 9.81 -0.15
C GLU A 128 -0.43 10.17 -1.62
N PRO A 129 0.45 11.15 -1.90
CA PRO A 129 0.88 11.41 -3.26
C PRO A 129 1.72 10.22 -3.71
N ASP A 130 1.09 9.22 -4.31
CA ASP A 130 1.82 8.38 -5.24
C ASP A 130 2.35 9.27 -6.37
N ALA A 131 3.59 9.03 -6.74
CA ALA A 131 4.45 9.75 -7.69
C ALA A 131 3.94 9.78 -9.14
N ASP A 132 2.63 9.78 -9.36
CA ASP A 132 2.04 9.68 -10.68
C ASP A 132 0.79 10.56 -10.81
N GLN A 133 1.05 11.84 -11.02
CA GLN A 133 0.14 12.68 -11.78
C GLN A 133 0.82 13.07 -13.09
N SER A 134 0.65 12.25 -14.12
CA SER A 134 0.37 12.84 -15.43
C SER A 134 -0.71 12.05 -16.15
N GLN A 135 -1.87 12.69 -16.30
CA GLN A 135 -2.80 12.36 -17.37
C GLN A 135 -2.15 12.74 -18.70
N SER A 136 -1.36 11.83 -19.24
CA SER A 136 -1.21 11.63 -20.67
C SER A 136 -1.33 10.13 -20.89
N GLY A 137 -1.88 9.67 -22.02
CA GLY A 137 -2.02 8.24 -22.33
C GLY A 137 -0.70 7.52 -22.56
N GLY A 138 0.30 7.72 -21.70
CA GLY A 138 1.59 7.07 -21.70
C GLY A 138 1.63 6.02 -20.59
N VAL A 139 1.75 4.77 -20.99
CA VAL A 139 2.10 3.66 -20.10
C VAL A 139 3.31 4.02 -19.23
N THR A 140 3.25 3.72 -17.93
CA THR A 140 4.30 4.01 -16.95
C THR A 140 5.43 2.97 -16.96
N PHE A 141 6.59 3.31 -16.39
CA PHE A 141 7.73 2.41 -16.27
C PHE A 141 7.36 1.12 -15.52
N GLU A 142 6.57 1.23 -14.46
CA GLU A 142 6.11 0.13 -13.62
C GLU A 142 5.19 -0.82 -14.39
N ALA A 143 4.35 -0.27 -15.27
CA ALA A 143 3.49 -1.06 -16.14
C ALA A 143 4.32 -1.85 -17.18
N CYS A 144 5.28 -1.19 -17.81
CA CYS A 144 6.22 -1.83 -18.74
C CYS A 144 7.08 -2.90 -18.05
N SER A 145 7.59 -2.61 -16.86
CA SER A 145 8.39 -3.55 -16.05
C SER A 145 7.56 -4.77 -15.65
N ARG A 146 6.33 -4.59 -15.15
CA ARG A 146 5.44 -5.70 -14.80
C ARG A 146 5.08 -6.57 -16.01
N ASP A 147 4.94 -5.96 -17.18
CA ASP A 147 4.69 -6.70 -18.40
C ASP A 147 5.90 -7.52 -18.84
N SER A 148 7.10 -6.93 -18.76
CA SER A 148 8.36 -7.60 -19.08
C SER A 148 8.61 -8.84 -18.21
N ILE A 149 8.23 -8.82 -16.93
CA ILE A 149 8.43 -9.96 -16.01
C ILE A 149 7.70 -11.24 -16.45
N LYS A 150 6.65 -11.12 -17.27
CA LYS A 150 5.88 -12.28 -17.77
C LYS A 150 6.67 -13.12 -18.77
N TYR A 151 7.73 -12.57 -19.36
CA TYR A 151 8.47 -13.20 -20.45
C TYR A 151 9.90 -13.51 -20.02
N ILE A 152 10.33 -14.74 -20.29
CA ILE A 152 11.69 -15.21 -19.99
C ILE A 152 12.65 -14.84 -21.12
N ARG A 153 12.16 -14.69 -22.36
CA ARG A 153 12.97 -14.32 -23.53
C ARG A 153 12.53 -12.97 -24.06
N VAL A 154 13.50 -12.19 -24.54
CA VAL A 154 13.25 -10.88 -25.17
C VAL A 154 12.38 -11.04 -26.43
N SER A 155 12.62 -12.09 -27.22
CA SER A 155 11.83 -12.39 -28.42
C SER A 155 10.37 -12.72 -28.13
N ASP A 156 10.09 -13.35 -26.99
CA ASP A 156 8.72 -13.65 -26.58
C ASP A 156 8.00 -12.37 -26.16
N TRP A 157 8.71 -11.46 -25.49
CA TRP A 157 8.17 -10.16 -25.10
C TRP A 157 7.83 -9.28 -26.32
N GLU A 158 8.73 -9.22 -27.30
CA GLU A 158 8.50 -8.52 -28.58
C GLU A 158 7.29 -9.09 -29.33
N LYS A 159 7.16 -10.42 -29.38
CA LYS A 159 6.08 -11.09 -30.11
C LYS A 159 4.71 -10.91 -29.47
N TYR A 160 4.62 -11.02 -28.14
CA TYR A 160 3.34 -11.03 -27.43
C TYR A 160 2.97 -9.68 -26.81
N SER A 161 3.92 -8.75 -26.68
CA SER A 161 3.69 -7.40 -26.15
C SER A 161 4.52 -6.34 -26.87
N PRO A 162 4.33 -6.18 -28.21
CA PRO A 162 5.12 -5.26 -29.03
C PRO A 162 5.00 -3.81 -28.56
N THR A 163 3.81 -3.38 -28.12
CA THR A 163 3.57 -2.01 -27.65
C THR A 163 4.40 -1.65 -26.41
N MET A 164 4.56 -2.59 -25.48
CA MET A 164 5.35 -2.40 -24.26
C MET A 164 6.84 -2.48 -24.56
N TYR A 165 7.23 -3.37 -25.47
CA TYR A 165 8.58 -3.53 -25.96
C TYR A 165 9.10 -2.25 -26.64
N ASP A 166 8.37 -1.71 -27.61
CA ASP A 166 8.76 -0.49 -28.33
C ASP A 166 8.83 0.72 -27.41
N LEU A 167 7.91 0.80 -26.44
CA LEU A 167 7.92 1.84 -25.42
C LEU A 167 9.17 1.74 -24.53
N ALA A 168 9.54 0.52 -24.11
CA ALA A 168 10.74 0.31 -23.30
C ALA A 168 12.01 0.79 -24.02
N VAL A 169 12.07 0.58 -25.33
CA VAL A 169 13.16 1.07 -26.18
C VAL A 169 13.11 2.59 -26.30
N ALA A 170 11.95 3.16 -26.65
CA ALA A 170 11.78 4.60 -26.87
C ALA A 170 12.02 5.45 -25.62
N LYS A 171 11.68 4.93 -24.44
CA LYS A 171 11.85 5.60 -23.14
C LYS A 171 13.17 5.26 -22.43
N GLY A 172 13.99 4.38 -23.00
CA GLY A 172 15.26 3.95 -22.40
C GLY A 172 15.12 3.02 -21.20
N TRP A 173 13.95 2.41 -20.99
CA TRP A 173 13.67 1.47 -19.89
C TRP A 173 14.19 0.06 -20.14
N TRP A 174 14.64 -0.19 -21.37
CA TRP A 174 15.17 -1.46 -21.83
C TRP A 174 16.08 -2.16 -20.81
N GLY A 175 17.14 -1.47 -20.36
CA GLY A 175 18.15 -2.06 -19.50
C GLY A 175 17.60 -2.61 -18.17
N SER A 176 16.52 -2.03 -17.66
CA SER A 176 15.85 -2.48 -16.44
C SER A 176 14.84 -3.60 -16.70
N CYS A 177 14.07 -3.50 -17.79
CA CYS A 177 13.02 -4.47 -18.13
C CYS A 177 13.57 -5.82 -18.64
N ILE A 178 14.79 -5.86 -19.19
CA ILE A 178 15.37 -7.10 -19.71
C ILE A 178 16.39 -7.77 -18.78
N THR A 179 16.54 -7.28 -17.54
CA THR A 179 17.54 -7.82 -16.58
C THR A 179 17.36 -9.30 -16.30
N HIS A 180 16.12 -9.78 -16.25
CA HIS A 180 15.77 -11.19 -16.03
C HIS A 180 15.61 -11.99 -17.34
N MET A 181 15.64 -11.33 -18.50
CA MET A 181 15.37 -11.98 -19.78
C MET A 181 16.62 -12.56 -20.43
N ARG A 182 16.46 -13.73 -21.04
CA ARG A 182 17.45 -14.28 -21.97
C ARG A 182 17.35 -13.51 -23.28
N ASP A 183 18.37 -12.72 -23.57
CA ASP A 183 18.54 -12.11 -24.89
C ASP A 183 19.00 -13.19 -25.88
N ASP A 184 18.05 -13.67 -26.67
CA ASP A 184 18.26 -14.66 -27.74
C ASP A 184 18.38 -13.99 -29.12
N ARG A 185 18.51 -12.65 -29.18
CA ARG A 185 18.75 -11.96 -30.46
C ARG A 185 20.02 -12.51 -31.10
N PRO A 186 20.00 -12.79 -32.41
CA PRO A 186 21.18 -13.28 -33.11
C PRO A 186 22.32 -12.29 -32.95
N TRP A 187 23.52 -12.81 -32.73
CA TRP A 187 24.70 -11.98 -32.65
C TRP A 187 25.08 -11.52 -34.05
N THR A 188 25.26 -10.21 -34.20
CA THR A 188 25.79 -9.60 -35.42
C THR A 188 27.18 -9.05 -35.16
N LEU A 189 27.96 -8.87 -36.22
CA LEU A 189 29.31 -8.32 -36.17
C LEU A 189 29.33 -6.93 -35.50
N GLU A 190 28.35 -6.08 -35.80
CA GLU A 190 28.21 -4.73 -35.26
C GLU A 190 27.96 -4.75 -33.75
N ARG A 191 27.12 -5.68 -33.29
CA ARG A 191 26.82 -5.89 -31.88
C ARG A 191 28.03 -6.41 -31.11
N CYS A 192 28.77 -7.37 -31.68
CA CYS A 192 30.01 -7.83 -31.09
C CYS A 192 31.07 -6.71 -31.01
N LYS A 193 31.16 -5.84 -32.03
CA LYS A 193 32.04 -4.67 -32.03
C LYS A 193 31.66 -3.64 -30.97
N SER A 194 30.37 -3.34 -30.80
CA SER A 194 29.91 -2.37 -29.80
C SER A 194 30.17 -2.85 -28.38
N GLU A 195 29.91 -4.13 -28.09
CA GLU A 195 30.23 -4.72 -26.78
C GLU A 195 31.74 -4.81 -26.56
N ALA A 196 32.51 -5.21 -27.57
CA ALA A 196 33.96 -5.31 -27.46
C ALA A 196 34.60 -3.96 -27.11
N LYS A 197 34.14 -2.84 -27.70
CA LYS A 197 34.67 -1.48 -27.46
C LYS A 197 34.60 -1.02 -26.00
N ILE A 198 33.66 -1.56 -25.21
CA ILE A 198 33.51 -1.20 -23.79
C ILE A 198 34.74 -1.67 -22.99
N PHE A 199 35.39 -2.75 -23.44
CA PHE A 199 36.48 -3.38 -22.72
C PHE A 199 37.85 -3.00 -23.28
N LYS A 200 38.75 -2.60 -22.40
CA LYS A 200 40.13 -2.19 -22.74
C LYS A 200 41.01 -3.36 -23.23
N SER A 201 40.60 -4.60 -22.99
CA SER A 201 41.38 -5.77 -23.37
C SER A 201 40.49 -6.96 -23.73
N LYS A 202 41.01 -7.80 -24.63
CA LYS A 202 40.41 -9.09 -25.01
C LYS A 202 40.08 -9.96 -23.78
N SER A 203 40.98 -9.99 -22.80
CA SER A 203 40.82 -10.79 -21.58
C SER A 203 39.69 -10.27 -20.69
N ALA A 204 39.53 -8.95 -20.57
CA ALA A 204 38.41 -8.35 -19.83
C ALA A 204 37.08 -8.62 -20.52
N TRP A 205 37.04 -8.49 -21.85
CA TRP A 205 35.86 -8.79 -22.66
C TRP A 205 35.41 -10.25 -22.51
N LYS A 206 36.33 -11.20 -22.57
CA LYS A 206 36.05 -12.64 -22.38
C LYS A 206 35.46 -12.93 -21.00
N ARG A 207 35.98 -12.31 -19.94
CA ARG A 207 35.55 -12.57 -18.57
C ARG A 207 34.17 -12.00 -18.28
N GLU A 208 33.90 -10.77 -18.68
CA GLU A 208 32.66 -10.07 -18.31
C GLU A 208 31.52 -10.31 -19.29
N LYS A 209 31.82 -10.52 -20.58
CA LYS A 209 30.82 -10.76 -21.64
C LYS A 209 31.18 -11.99 -22.46
N ASN A 210 31.36 -13.12 -21.79
CA ASN A 210 31.74 -14.41 -22.39
C ASN A 210 30.85 -14.82 -23.58
N ARG A 211 29.54 -14.55 -23.53
CA ARG A 211 28.60 -14.90 -24.61
C ARG A 211 28.93 -14.17 -25.93
N SER A 212 29.22 -12.88 -25.87
CA SER A 212 29.63 -12.07 -27.03
C SER A 212 30.99 -12.48 -27.58
N TYR A 213 31.94 -12.81 -26.68
CA TYR A 213 33.28 -13.25 -27.04
C TYR A 213 33.25 -14.59 -27.79
N VAL A 214 32.54 -15.58 -27.24
CA VAL A 214 32.42 -16.92 -27.83
C VAL A 214 31.76 -16.86 -29.20
N GLU A 215 30.75 -16.00 -29.36
CA GLU A 215 30.07 -15.89 -30.64
C GLU A 215 30.92 -15.18 -31.70
N ALA A 216 31.68 -14.16 -31.32
CA ALA A 216 32.67 -13.55 -32.20
C ALA A 216 33.81 -14.52 -32.57
N GLU A 217 34.18 -15.44 -31.69
CA GLU A 217 35.17 -16.49 -31.97
C GLU A 217 34.62 -17.53 -32.95
N ARG A 218 33.38 -18.01 -32.73
CA ARG A 218 32.70 -18.98 -33.59
C ARG A 218 32.46 -18.47 -35.00
N ASN A 219 32.13 -17.19 -35.15
CA ASN A 219 31.86 -16.57 -36.45
C ASN A 219 33.10 -15.92 -37.09
N GLY A 220 34.30 -16.04 -36.49
CA GLY A 220 35.55 -15.48 -37.03
C GLY A 220 35.68 -13.95 -36.91
N TRP A 221 34.79 -13.28 -36.18
CA TRP A 221 34.75 -11.82 -36.00
C TRP A 221 35.72 -11.28 -34.95
N LEU A 222 36.44 -12.16 -34.25
CA LEU A 222 37.28 -11.82 -33.12
C LEU A 222 38.35 -10.77 -33.46
N HIS A 223 39.02 -10.91 -34.61
CA HIS A 223 40.05 -9.97 -35.06
C HIS A 223 39.49 -8.57 -35.31
N GLU A 224 38.30 -8.48 -35.89
CA GLU A 224 37.65 -7.20 -36.15
C GLU A 224 37.21 -6.50 -34.87
N CYS A 225 36.69 -7.26 -33.89
CA CYS A 225 36.25 -6.73 -32.60
C CYS A 225 37.44 -6.21 -31.77
N ILE A 226 38.56 -6.95 -31.74
CA ILE A 226 39.78 -6.54 -31.02
C ILE A 226 40.40 -5.28 -31.67
N ARG A 227 40.35 -5.17 -33.00
CA ARG A 227 40.84 -3.98 -33.70
C ARG A 227 40.06 -2.72 -33.25
N CYS A 228 38.75 -2.83 -33.05
CA CYS A 228 37.92 -1.73 -32.57
C CYS A 228 38.22 -1.31 -31.12
N GLN A 229 38.70 -2.21 -30.25
CA GLN A 229 39.09 -1.88 -28.86
C GLN A 229 40.27 -0.92 -28.77
N ARG A 230 41.16 -0.89 -29.78
CA ARG A 230 42.39 -0.10 -29.76
C ARG A 230 42.21 1.35 -30.21
N LEU A 231 41.05 1.69 -30.75
CA LEU A 231 40.75 3.00 -31.35
C LEU A 231 40.02 3.96 -30.40
N SER A 232 39.66 3.53 -29.19
CA SER A 232 39.01 4.39 -28.17
C SER A 232 40.04 5.04 -27.23
N LYS A 233 41.02 5.76 -27.78
CA LYS A 233 41.96 6.59 -27.02
C LYS A 233 41.39 7.97 -26.77
#